data_AF-A0A538B8N1-F1
#
_entry.id   AF-A0A538B8N1-F1
#
_cell.length_a   1.000
_cell.length_b   1.000
_cell.length_c   1.000
_cell.angle_alpha   90.00
_cell.angle_beta   90.00
_cell.angle_gamma   90.00
#
_symmetry.space_group_name_H-M   'P 1'
#
loop_
_entity.id
_entity.type
_entity.pdbx_description
1 polymer ?
#
loop_
_entity_poly.entity_id
_entity_poly.type
_entity_poly.pdbx_seq_one_letter_code
_entity_poly.pdbx_strand_id
1 'polypeptide(L)'
;MPIVHNDPIRRGEPLRLEVAAPPPVVRVVLAESDPPGPLHYLIESEGFQVVGCASDEVDLARVLARIQPDVIVLDAEISATSALVAREKAPSS
;
A
#
# COMPACT_ATOMS: atom_id res chain seq x y z
N MET A 1 28.03 0.11 62.32
CA MET A 1 27.53 1.45 61.95
C MET A 1 27.82 1.63 60.46
N PRO A 2 26.80 1.83 59.60
CA PRO A 2 26.86 1.43 58.19
C PRO A 2 27.46 2.51 57.28
N ILE A 3 28.05 2.03 56.19
CA ILE A 3 28.68 2.82 55.13
C ILE A 3 27.56 3.33 54.21
N VAL A 4 27.50 4.64 54.03
CA VAL A 4 26.56 5.32 53.13
C VAL A 4 26.89 4.93 51.69
N HIS A 5 26.04 4.13 51.05
CA HIS A 5 26.11 3.87 49.61
C HIS A 5 25.43 5.04 48.88
N ASN A 6 26.25 5.93 48.33
CA ASN A 6 25.77 7.03 47.49
C ASN A 6 25.85 6.57 46.04
N ASP A 7 24.80 5.94 45.54
CA ASP A 7 24.68 5.58 44.13
C ASP A 7 24.30 6.84 43.32
N PRO A 8 25.08 7.24 42.30
CA PRO A 8 24.75 8.41 41.51
C PRO A 8 23.52 8.11 40.64
N ILE A 9 22.52 9.00 40.70
CA ILE A 9 21.38 9.02 39.79
C ILE A 9 21.89 8.95 38.34
N ARG A 10 21.65 7.82 37.67
CA ARG A 10 22.00 7.63 36.26
C ARG A 10 21.19 8.62 35.42
N ARG A 11 21.89 9.63 34.91
CA ARG A 11 21.34 10.65 34.01
C ARG A 11 20.80 9.99 32.74
N GLY A 12 19.51 10.17 32.52
CA GLY A 12 18.75 10.10 31.27
C GLY A 12 19.40 9.33 30.13
N GLU A 13 19.06 8.04 30.00
CA GLU A 13 18.97 7.48 28.67
C GLU A 13 17.77 8.14 27.97
N PRO A 14 17.96 8.79 26.81
CA PRO A 14 16.82 9.27 26.05
C PRO A 14 15.97 8.05 25.73
N LEU A 15 14.69 8.09 26.10
CA LEU A 15 13.70 7.13 25.66
C LEU A 15 13.73 7.13 24.13
N ARG A 16 14.46 6.19 23.55
CA ARG A 16 14.35 5.89 22.13
C ARG A 16 12.94 5.36 21.98
N LEU A 17 12.01 6.22 21.56
CA LEU A 17 10.79 5.75 20.94
C LEU A 17 11.29 4.93 19.74
N GLU A 18 11.28 3.61 19.86
CA GLU A 18 11.17 2.75 18.69
C GLU A 18 9.85 3.15 18.04
N VAL A 19 9.93 4.14 17.16
CA VAL A 19 8.85 4.42 16.23
C VAL A 19 8.79 3.16 15.39
N ALA A 20 7.86 2.28 15.75
CA ALA A 20 7.54 1.11 14.95
C ALA A 20 7.43 1.58 13.50
N ALA A 21 8.13 0.90 12.59
CA ALA A 21 8.02 1.21 11.18
C ALA A 21 6.52 1.26 10.83
N PRO A 22 6.06 2.30 10.10
CA PRO A 22 4.65 2.37 9.73
C PRO A 22 4.27 1.06 9.02
N PRO A 23 3.04 0.56 9.24
CA PRO A 23 2.59 -0.65 8.58
C PRO A 23 2.78 -0.50 7.06
N PRO A 24 3.15 -1.58 6.34
CA PRO A 24 3.36 -1.51 4.91
C PRO A 24 2.08 -1.03 4.23
N VAL A 25 2.22 0.01 3.39
CA VAL A 25 1.12 0.58 2.63
C VAL A 25 0.75 -0.40 1.52
N VAL A 26 -0.52 -0.82 1.47
CA VAL A 26 -1.04 -1.72 0.43
C VAL A 26 -1.13 -0.96 -0.89
N ARG A 27 -0.50 -1.53 -1.92
CA ARG A 27 -0.33 -0.95 -3.26
C ARG A 27 -1.42 -1.47 -4.19
N VAL A 28 -2.21 -0.56 -4.73
CA VAL A 28 -3.38 -0.85 -5.54
C VAL A 28 -3.15 -0.47 -6.99
N VAL A 29 -3.50 -1.35 -7.91
CA VAL A 29 -3.76 -0.96 -9.31
C VAL A 29 -5.27 -0.86 -9.50
N LEU A 30 -5.74 0.28 -10.00
CA LEU A 30 -7.16 0.55 -10.22
C LEU A 30 -7.48 0.55 -11.71
N ALA A 31 -8.33 -0.38 -12.16
CA ALA A 31 -8.91 -0.33 -13.49
C ALA A 31 -10.27 0.38 -13.42
N GLU A 32 -10.40 1.54 -14.05
CA GLU A 32 -11.61 2.36 -14.14
C GLU A 32 -11.64 3.08 -15.49
N SER A 33 -12.83 3.34 -16.03
CA SER A 33 -13.01 3.84 -17.40
C SER A 33 -12.50 5.28 -17.62
N ASP A 34 -12.50 6.13 -16.59
CA ASP A 34 -12.05 7.53 -16.66
C ASP A 34 -11.15 7.91 -15.45
N PRO A 35 -9.87 7.48 -15.44
CA PRO A 35 -8.95 7.73 -14.34
C PRO A 35 -8.30 9.14 -14.40
N PRO A 36 -8.08 9.82 -13.26
CA PRO A 36 -8.48 9.40 -11.91
C PRO A 36 -9.96 9.72 -11.63
N GLY A 37 -10.73 8.69 -11.28
CA GLY A 37 -12.14 8.82 -10.93
C GLY A 37 -12.39 8.82 -9.42
N PRO A 38 -13.66 8.86 -8.98
CA PRO A 38 -14.02 8.89 -7.56
C PRO A 38 -13.44 7.72 -6.73
N LEU A 39 -13.26 6.55 -7.35
CA LEU A 39 -12.67 5.38 -6.70
C LEU A 39 -11.21 5.60 -6.33
N HIS A 40 -10.43 6.30 -7.18
CA HIS A 40 -9.05 6.65 -6.87
C HIS A 40 -8.95 7.40 -5.54
N TYR A 41 -9.76 8.45 -5.38
CA TYR A 41 -9.73 9.29 -4.18
C TYR A 41 -10.23 8.55 -2.93
N LEU A 42 -11.24 7.69 -3.07
CA LEU A 42 -11.73 6.87 -1.97
C LEU A 42 -10.62 5.93 -1.48
N ILE A 43 -9.96 5.22 -2.38
CA ILE A 43 -8.88 4.26 -2.07
C ILE A 43 -7.72 4.97 -1.35
N GLU A 44 -7.24 6.09 -1.90
CA GLU A 44 -6.18 6.90 -1.27
C GLU A 44 -6.60 7.41 0.13
N SER A 45 -7.86 7.82 0.30
CA SER A 45 -8.36 8.32 1.58
C SER A 45 -8.41 7.26 2.70
N GLU A 46 -8.55 5.99 2.33
CA GLU A 46 -8.52 4.85 3.25
C GLU A 46 -7.08 4.42 3.63
N GLY A 47 -6.07 5.10 3.09
CA GLY A 47 -4.65 4.84 3.39
C GLY A 47 -4.01 3.77 2.51
N PHE A 48 -4.68 3.38 1.41
CA PHE A 48 -4.07 2.59 0.34
C PHE A 48 -3.32 3.52 -0.63
N GLN A 49 -2.37 2.96 -1.38
CA GLN A 49 -1.65 3.72 -2.40
C GLN A 49 -2.01 3.21 -3.79
N VAL A 50 -2.63 4.05 -4.62
CA VAL A 50 -2.88 3.77 -6.03
C VAL A 50 -1.56 3.97 -6.79
N VAL A 51 -0.95 2.86 -7.17
CA VAL A 51 0.35 2.83 -7.86
C VAL A 51 0.23 2.76 -9.38
N GLY A 52 -0.98 2.52 -9.90
CA GLY A 52 -1.26 2.55 -11.34
C GLY A 52 -2.76 2.56 -11.63
N CYS A 53 -3.13 3.16 -12.75
CA CYS A 53 -4.50 3.19 -13.27
C CYS A 53 -4.54 2.57 -14.66
N ALA A 54 -5.67 1.95 -15.02
CA ALA A 54 -5.88 1.40 -16.36
C ALA A 54 -7.32 1.62 -16.83
N SER A 55 -7.51 2.10 -18.06
CA SER A 55 -8.86 2.33 -18.62
C SER A 55 -9.46 1.12 -19.33
N ASP A 56 -8.62 0.13 -19.67
CA ASP A 56 -9.01 -1.07 -20.39
C ASP A 56 -8.05 -2.24 -20.14
N GLU A 57 -8.34 -3.39 -20.74
CA GLU A 57 -7.55 -4.62 -20.59
C GLU A 57 -6.11 -4.51 -21.12
N VAL A 58 -5.90 -3.73 -22.19
CA VAL A 58 -4.59 -3.58 -22.83
C VAL A 58 -3.71 -2.70 -21.97
N ASP A 59 -4.27 -1.62 -21.43
CA ASP A 59 -3.58 -0.75 -20.49
C ASP A 59 -3.30 -1.47 -19.17
N LEU A 60 -4.26 -2.23 -18.65
CA LEU A 60 -4.07 -3.05 -17.45
C LEU A 60 -2.90 -4.02 -17.61
N ALA A 61 -2.81 -4.71 -18.75
CA ALA A 61 -1.68 -5.60 -19.04
C ALA A 61 -0.33 -4.85 -19.05
N ARG A 62 -0.30 -3.61 -19.57
CA ARG A 62 0.93 -2.79 -19.60
C ARG A 62 1.34 -2.31 -18.22
N VAL A 63 0.37 -1.93 -17.39
CA VAL A 63 0.59 -1.51 -16.00
C VAL A 63 1.13 -2.68 -15.19
N LEU A 64 0.48 -3.84 -15.23
CA LEU A 64 0.89 -5.04 -14.48
C LEU A 64 2.23 -5.62 -14.97
N ALA A 65 2.65 -5.36 -16.21
CA ALA A 65 3.98 -5.74 -16.67
C ALA A 65 5.12 -4.92 -16.02
N ARG A 66 4.80 -3.77 -15.41
CA ARG A 66 5.78 -2.84 -14.82
C ARG A 66 5.64 -2.72 -13.31
N ILE A 67 4.46 -3.02 -12.78
CA ILE A 67 4.08 -2.81 -11.40
C ILE A 67 3.59 -4.13 -10.81
N GLN A 68 4.07 -4.44 -9.62
CA GLN A 68 3.58 -5.56 -8.83
C GLN A 68 2.71 -5.00 -7.69
N PRO A 69 1.39 -4.92 -7.86
CA PRO A 69 0.48 -4.48 -6.80
C PRO A 69 0.20 -5.60 -5.80
N ASP A 70 -0.24 -5.19 -4.62
CA ASP A 70 -0.76 -6.10 -3.60
C ASP A 70 -2.22 -6.45 -3.89
N VAL A 71 -2.97 -5.53 -4.51
CA VAL A 71 -4.40 -5.69 -4.86
C VAL A 71 -4.68 -5.05 -6.21
N ILE A 72 -5.54 -5.68 -7.01
CA ILE A 72 -6.10 -5.10 -8.23
C ILE A 72 -7.59 -4.85 -8.02
N VAL A 73 -8.03 -3.61 -8.22
CA VAL A 73 -9.45 -3.22 -8.18
C VAL A 73 -9.95 -3.02 -9.61
N LEU A 74 -11.05 -3.68 -9.95
CA LEU A 74 -11.71 -3.55 -11.25
C LEU A 74 -13.07 -2.90 -11.03
N ASP A 75 -13.30 -1.73 -11.61
CA ASP A 75 -14.63 -1.13 -11.68
C ASP A 75 -15.56 -2.06 -12.49
N ALA A 76 -16.84 -2.12 -12.11
CA ALA A 76 -17.86 -2.92 -12.77
C ALA A 76 -18.08 -2.51 -14.24
N GLU A 77 -17.73 -1.28 -14.61
CA GLU A 77 -17.77 -0.82 -15.99
C GLU A 77 -16.60 -1.37 -16.84
N ILE A 78 -15.58 -1.95 -16.23
CA ILE A 78 -14.47 -2.59 -16.92
C ILE A 78 -14.87 -4.01 -17.35
N SER A 79 -14.54 -4.36 -18.59
CA SER A 79 -14.84 -5.66 -19.21
C SER A 79 -14.40 -6.85 -18.35
N ALA A 80 -15.19 -7.94 -18.38
CA ALA A 80 -14.86 -9.22 -17.75
C ALA A 80 -13.51 -9.80 -18.23
N THR A 81 -13.06 -9.45 -19.44
CA THR A 81 -11.75 -9.85 -19.96
C THR A 81 -10.60 -9.28 -19.15
N SER A 82 -10.76 -8.07 -18.58
CA SER A 82 -9.75 -7.47 -17.70
C SER A 82 -9.51 -8.29 -16.42
N ALA A 83 -10.53 -9.01 -15.94
CA ALA A 83 -10.37 -9.92 -14.80
C ALA A 83 -9.52 -11.15 -15.15
N LEU A 84 -9.58 -11.64 -16.40
CA LEU A 84 -8.69 -12.70 -16.87
C LEU A 84 -7.26 -12.19 -16.97
N VAL A 85 -7.06 -10.99 -17.53
CA VAL A 85 -5.74 -10.34 -17.61
C VAL A 85 -5.12 -10.15 -16.22
N ALA A 86 -5.89 -9.67 -15.24
CA ALA A 86 -5.42 -9.53 -13.87
C ALA A 86 -4.92 -10.86 -13.30
N ARG A 87 -5.70 -11.94 -13.44
CA ARG A 87 -5.32 -13.28 -12.97
C ARG A 87 -4.09 -13.85 -13.69
N GLU A 88 -3.93 -13.59 -14.98
CA GLU A 88 -2.79 -14.06 -15.76
C GLU A 88 -1.50 -13.29 -15.44
N LYS A 89 -1.60 -11.97 -15.22
CA LYS A 89 -0.44 -11.08 -15.04
C LYS A 89 -0.05 -10.88 -13.58
N ALA A 90 -0.97 -11.10 -12.65
CA ALA A 90 -0.76 -10.95 -11.22
C ALA A 90 -1.45 -12.09 -10.44
N PRO A 91 -0.96 -13.35 -10.57
CA PRO A 91 -1.63 -14.52 -10.01
C PRO A 91 -1.62 -14.61 -8.48
N SER A 92 -0.85 -13.74 -7.80
CA SER A 92 -0.69 -13.69 -6.35
C SER A 92 -1.26 -12.41 -5.72
N SER A 93 -1.92 -11.58 -6.52
CA SER A 93 -2.60 -10.34 -6.10
C SER A 93 -4.09 -10.56 -5.86
#